data_AF-A0A3C0R5S0-F1
#
_entry.id   AF-A0A3C0R5S0-F1
#
_cell.length_a   1.000
_cell.length_b   1.000
_cell.length_c   1.000
_cell.angle_alpha   90.00
_cell.angle_beta   90.00
_cell.angle_gamma   90.00
#
_symmetry.space_group_name_H-M   'P 1'
#
loop_
_entity.id
_entity.type
_entity.pdbx_description
1 polymer ?
#
loop_
_entity_poly.entity_id
_entity_poly.type
_entity_poly.pdbx_seq_one_letter_code
_entity_poly.pdbx_strand_id
1 'polypeptide(L)'
;NCELGHHGEDVSFNSILKKYDLTDPALLLLGEIVRAADSHPRKPHEAGEGLRWIAAGFGALGLTDHQILEREFVVYDALYAECKRQAGKA
;
A
#
# COMPACT_ATOMS: atom_id res chain seq x y z
N ASN A 1 16.04 6.37 15.19
CA ASN A 1 14.61 6.21 14.86
C ASN A 1 14.29 6.93 13.57
N CYS A 2 13.71 6.23 12.59
CA CYS A 2 13.22 6.84 11.36
C CYS A 2 11.75 7.23 11.57
N GLU A 3 11.40 8.51 11.39
CA GLU A 3 10.04 9.01 11.65
C GLU A 3 8.99 8.37 10.73
N LEU A 4 9.36 8.09 9.48
CA LEU A 4 8.48 7.52 8.45
C LEU A 4 8.65 6.00 8.27
N GLY A 5 9.22 5.33 9.27
CA GLY A 5 9.41 3.88 9.28
C GLY A 5 8.19 3.10 9.79
N HIS A 6 8.42 1.83 10.08
CA HIS A 6 7.42 0.95 10.70
C HIS A 6 7.30 1.26 12.18
N HIS A 7 6.06 1.36 12.67
CA HIS A 7 5.74 1.58 14.08
C HIS A 7 4.65 0.60 14.53
N GLY A 8 5.03 -0.53 15.11
CA GLY A 8 4.08 -1.59 15.48
C GLY A 8 3.54 -2.32 14.25
N GLU A 9 2.21 -2.37 14.09
CA GLU A 9 1.56 -2.89 12.86
C GLU A 9 1.52 -1.86 11.72
N ASP A 10 1.84 -0.59 11.99
CA ASP A 10 1.86 0.46 10.97
C ASP A 10 3.11 0.36 10.12
N VAL A 11 2.86 0.39 8.80
CA VAL A 11 3.89 0.42 7.76
C VAL A 11 4.23 1.86 7.40
N SER A 12 5.31 2.08 6.66
CA SER A 12 5.73 3.43 6.25
C SER A 12 4.62 4.26 5.61
N PHE A 13 3.72 3.64 4.85
CA PHE A 13 2.57 4.33 4.27
C PHE A 13 1.64 4.93 5.33
N ASN A 14 1.32 4.19 6.38
CA ASN A 14 0.49 4.68 7.49
C ASN A 14 1.18 5.81 8.26
N SER A 15 2.49 5.70 8.47
CA SER A 15 3.29 6.76 9.08
C SER A 15 3.22 8.06 8.28
N ILE A 16 3.25 7.97 6.94
CA ILE A 16 3.08 9.13 6.04
C ILE A 16 1.68 9.72 6.18
N LEU A 17 0.62 8.91 6.10
CA LEU A 17 -0.77 9.39 6.24
C LEU A 17 -0.96 10.17 7.54
N LYS A 18 -0.46 9.62 8.66
CA LYS A 18 -0.54 10.25 9.98
C LYS A 18 0.28 11.54 10.08
N LYS A 19 1.51 11.54 9.57
CA LYS A 19 2.41 12.70 9.65
C LYS A 19 1.85 13.91 8.90
N TYR A 20 1.18 13.69 7.78
CA TYR A 20 0.67 14.75 6.90
C TYR A 20 -0.84 14.98 7.03
N ASP A 21 -1.50 14.37 8.02
CA ASP A 21 -2.95 14.49 8.26
C ASP A 21 -3.81 14.20 7.02
N LEU A 22 -3.41 13.16 6.27
CA LEU A 22 -4.10 12.75 5.04
C LEU A 22 -5.29 11.88 5.41
N THR A 23 -6.50 12.43 5.27
CA THR A 23 -7.76 11.82 5.72
C THR A 23 -8.70 11.42 4.58
N ASP A 24 -8.25 11.51 3.32
CA ASP A 24 -9.02 11.07 2.15
C ASP A 24 -9.42 9.59 2.29
N PRO A 25 -10.72 9.24 2.24
CA PRO A 25 -11.17 7.86 2.48
C PRO A 25 -10.55 6.83 1.55
N ALA A 26 -10.23 7.21 0.30
CA ALA A 26 -9.58 6.30 -0.64
C ALA A 26 -8.11 6.06 -0.28
N LEU A 27 -7.40 7.09 0.20
CA LEU A 27 -6.05 6.95 0.75
C LEU A 27 -6.03 6.09 2.02
N LEU A 28 -7.02 6.24 2.89
CA LEU A 28 -7.14 5.42 4.09
C LEU A 28 -7.35 3.94 3.74
N LEU A 29 -8.26 3.64 2.80
CA LEU A 29 -8.49 2.28 2.31
C LEU A 29 -7.24 1.70 1.63
N LEU A 30 -6.54 2.49 0.80
CA LEU A 30 -5.27 2.07 0.22
C LEU A 30 -4.23 1.74 1.31
N GLY A 31 -4.15 2.55 2.37
CA GLY A 31 -3.28 2.29 3.51
C GLY A 31 -3.57 0.97 4.22
N GLU A 32 -4.85 0.59 4.36
CA GLU A 32 -5.21 -0.73 4.91
C GLU A 32 -4.73 -1.89 4.04
N ILE A 33 -4.82 -1.75 2.71
CA ILE A 33 -4.37 -2.77 1.75
C ILE A 33 -2.85 -2.91 1.78
N VAL A 34 -2.12 -1.78 1.75
CA VAL A 34 -0.65 -1.76 1.82
C VAL A 34 -0.17 -2.34 3.15
N ARG A 35 -0.81 -1.97 4.27
CA ARG A 35 -0.53 -2.56 5.59
C ARG A 35 -0.74 -4.07 5.57
N ALA A 36 -1.83 -4.55 4.97
CA ALA A 36 -2.11 -5.97 4.88
C ALA A 36 -1.06 -6.73 4.06
N ALA A 37 -0.53 -6.13 2.99
CA ALA A 37 0.52 -6.72 2.17
C ALA A 37 1.86 -6.85 2.91
N ASP A 38 2.21 -5.85 3.72
CA ASP A 38 3.56 -5.66 4.26
C ASP A 38 3.74 -6.08 5.74
N SER A 39 2.70 -5.96 6.59
CA SER A 39 2.83 -6.23 8.04
C SER A 39 1.93 -7.34 8.61
N HIS A 40 1.16 -8.06 7.78
CA HIS A 40 0.26 -9.16 8.19
C HIS A 40 -0.54 -8.87 9.49
N PRO A 41 -1.31 -7.75 9.52
CA PRO A 41 -2.03 -7.35 10.71
C PRO A 41 -3.08 -8.39 11.11
N ARG A 42 -3.53 -8.38 12.38
CA ARG A 42 -4.51 -9.35 12.90
C ARG A 42 -5.81 -9.46 12.09
N LYS A 43 -6.21 -8.37 11.43
CA LYS A 43 -7.36 -8.32 10.52
C LYS A 43 -6.90 -7.72 9.19
N PRO A 44 -6.34 -8.54 8.29
CA PRO A 44 -5.83 -8.05 7.01
C PRO A 44 -6.97 -7.80 6.03
N HIS A 45 -6.84 -6.76 5.21
CA HIS A 45 -7.72 -6.55 4.08
C HIS A 45 -7.40 -7.59 2.99
N GLU A 46 -8.42 -8.22 2.40
CA GLU A 46 -8.25 -9.35 1.46
C GLU A 46 -7.37 -9.00 0.26
N ALA A 47 -7.55 -7.79 -0.31
CA ALA A 47 -6.72 -7.30 -1.42
C ALA A 47 -5.22 -7.20 -1.10
N GLY A 48 -4.83 -7.13 0.19
CA GLY A 48 -3.42 -7.03 0.59
C GLY A 48 -2.60 -8.25 0.22
N GLU A 49 -3.17 -9.45 0.33
CA GLU A 49 -2.49 -10.68 -0.08
C GLU A 49 -2.22 -10.68 -1.60
N GLY A 50 -3.17 -10.19 -2.40
CA GLY A 50 -2.98 -10.01 -3.84
C GLY A 50 -1.86 -9.02 -4.18
N LEU A 51 -1.83 -7.87 -3.49
CA LEU A 51 -0.75 -6.90 -3.65
C LEU A 51 0.62 -7.49 -3.27
N ARG A 52 0.69 -8.27 -2.17
CA ARG A 52 1.91 -8.96 -1.75
C ARG A 52 2.42 -9.94 -2.82
N TRP A 53 1.51 -10.71 -3.44
CA TRP A 53 1.87 -11.64 -4.52
C TRP A 53 2.41 -10.90 -5.75
N ILE A 54 1.81 -9.78 -6.13
CA ILE A 54 2.28 -8.93 -7.23
C ILE A 54 3.68 -8.38 -6.92
N ALA A 55 3.88 -7.80 -5.73
CA ALA A 55 5.17 -7.25 -5.30
C ALA A 55 6.28 -8.33 -5.27
N ALA A 56 5.97 -9.52 -4.76
CA ALA A 56 6.90 -10.65 -4.79
C ALA A 56 7.26 -11.05 -6.23
N GLY A 57 6.29 -11.02 -7.15
CA GLY A 57 6.52 -11.23 -8.57
C GLY A 57 7.47 -10.20 -9.18
N PHE A 58 7.29 -8.91 -8.89
CA PHE A 58 8.21 -7.85 -9.32
C PHE A 58 9.63 -8.06 -8.82
N GLY A 59 9.80 -8.47 -7.55
CA GLY A 59 11.09 -8.80 -6.97
C GLY A 59 11.81 -9.98 -7.65
N ALA A 60 11.06 -10.89 -8.28
CA ALA A 60 11.62 -12.03 -9.00
C ALA A 60 12.05 -11.73 -10.45
N LEU A 61 11.75 -10.54 -10.99
CA LEU A 61 12.05 -10.20 -12.39
C LEU A 61 13.52 -9.87 -12.65
N GLY A 62 14.36 -9.74 -11.61
CA GLY A 62 15.77 -9.35 -11.75
C GLY A 62 15.97 -7.92 -12.24
N LEU A 63 14.99 -7.05 -12.01
CA LEU A 63 15.02 -5.62 -12.34
C LEU A 63 15.71 -4.82 -11.23
N THR A 64 16.22 -3.63 -11.55
CA THR A 64 16.68 -2.69 -10.53
C THR A 64 15.49 -2.06 -9.80
N ASP A 65 15.70 -1.54 -8.59
CA ASP A 65 14.64 -0.86 -7.82
C ASP A 65 13.95 0.24 -8.63
N HIS A 66 14.73 1.04 -9.37
CA HIS A 66 14.18 2.11 -10.21
C HIS A 66 13.27 1.56 -11.31
N GLN A 67 13.69 0.47 -11.96
CA GLN A 67 12.94 -0.22 -12.99
C GLN A 67 11.67 -0.90 -12.46
N ILE A 68 11.68 -1.36 -11.21
CA ILE A 68 10.49 -1.87 -10.53
C ILE A 68 9.53 -0.72 -10.30
N LEU A 69 9.99 0.38 -9.69
CA LEU A 69 9.15 1.55 -9.42
C LEU A 69 8.46 2.08 -10.68
N GLU A 70 9.21 2.29 -11.76
CA GLU A 70 8.66 2.76 -13.05
C GLU A 70 7.53 1.87 -13.59
N ARG A 71 7.61 0.55 -13.38
CA ARG A 71 6.63 -0.42 -13.89
C ARG A 71 5.49 -0.70 -12.91
N GLU A 72 5.74 -0.59 -11.62
CA GLU A 72 4.78 -0.92 -10.57
C GLU A 72 3.84 0.24 -10.27
N PHE A 73 4.20 1.50 -10.59
CA PHE A 73 3.34 2.66 -10.33
C PHE A 73 1.92 2.51 -10.89
N VAL A 74 1.77 1.92 -12.09
CA VAL A 74 0.43 1.72 -12.69
C VAL A 74 -0.44 0.76 -11.86
N VAL A 75 0.16 -0.17 -11.12
CA VAL A 75 -0.56 -1.08 -10.21
C VAL A 75 -1.14 -0.28 -9.05
N TYR A 76 -0.33 0.62 -8.45
CA TYR A 76 -0.79 1.51 -7.38
C TYR A 76 -1.83 2.52 -7.87
N ASP A 77 -1.68 3.05 -9.09
CA ASP A 77 -2.67 3.94 -9.70
C ASP A 77 -4.03 3.25 -9.90
N ALA A 78 -4.01 2.01 -10.42
CA ALA A 78 -5.20 1.20 -10.60
C ALA A 78 -5.85 0.84 -9.25
N LEU A 79 -5.03 0.47 -8.26
CA LEU A 79 -5.51 0.15 -6.92
C LEU A 79 -6.13 1.38 -6.24
N TYR A 80 -5.50 2.54 -6.35
CA TYR A 80 -6.05 3.79 -5.83
C TYR A 80 -7.33 4.22 -6.54
N ALA A 81 -7.44 4.02 -7.87
CA ALA A 81 -8.66 4.26 -8.62
C ALA A 81 -9.82 3.38 -8.13
N GLU A 82 -9.55 2.11 -7.83
CA GLU A 82 -10.54 1.21 -7.23
C GLU A 82 -10.91 1.64 -5.81
N CYS A 83 -9.94 2.04 -4.98
CA CYS A 83 -10.21 2.59 -3.65
C CYS A 83 -11.14 3.81 -3.72
N LYS A 84 -10.91 4.73 -4.68
CA LYS A 84 -11.80 5.88 -4.92
C LYS A 84 -13.21 5.43 -5.30
N ARG A 85 -13.34 4.44 -6.19
CA ARG A 85 -14.63 3.90 -6.60
C ARG A 85 -15.40 3.27 -5.42
N GLN A 86 -14.70 2.59 -4.51
CA GLN A 86 -15.31 1.97 -3.32
C GLN A 86 -15.67 3.02 -2.26
N ALA A 87 -14.79 3.99 -2.02
CA ALA A 87 -15.04 5.09 -1.09
C ALA A 87 -16.25 5.95 -1.50
N GLY A 88 -16.45 6.17 -2.80
CA GLY A 88 -17.62 6.91 -3.32
C GLY A 88 -18.94 6.14 -3.34
N LYS A 89 -18.95 4.85 -2.99
CA LYS A 89 -20.17 4.05 -2.81
C LYS A 89 -20.67 4.04 -1.37
N ALA A 90 -19.89 4.59 -0.43
CA ALA A 90 -20.22 4.68 0.98
C ALA A 90 -21.15 5.86 1.27
#